data_AF-A0A537ZPT3-F1
#
_entry.id   AF-A0A537ZPT3-F1
#
_cell.length_a   1.000
_cell.length_b   1.000
_cell.length_c   1.000
_cell.angle_alpha   90.00
_cell.angle_beta   90.00
_cell.angle_gamma   90.00
#
_symmetry.space_group_name_H-M   'P 1'
#
loop_
_entity.id
_entity.type
_entity.pdbx_description
1 polymer ?
#
loop_
_entity_poly.entity_id
_entity_poly.type
_entity_poly.pdbx_seq_one_letter_code
_entity_poly.pdbx_strand_id
1 'polypeptide(L)'
;MTATRLAALVVAGDDGQHALRYASFGEGNSPSAFGHAGVHGQIGWADPATGVSFAYAQNGMSSDLVQAGRRAFILSTHAAGLFS
;
A
#
# COMPACT_ATOMS: atom_id res chain seq x y z
N MET A 1 -10.69 -2.37 -23.48
CA MET A 1 -9.69 -1.94 -22.47
C MET A 1 -8.32 -2.08 -23.13
N THR A 2 -7.63 -0.98 -23.42
CA THR A 2 -6.36 -1.00 -24.17
C THR A 2 -5.18 -0.88 -23.19
N ALA A 3 -4.20 -1.78 -23.35
CA ALA A 3 -2.93 -1.99 -22.64
C ALA A 3 -2.67 -1.37 -21.24
N THR A 4 -2.37 -2.24 -20.26
CA THR A 4 -1.59 -1.87 -19.06
C THR A 4 -0.56 -2.96 -18.76
N ARG A 5 0.73 -2.58 -18.58
CA ARG A 5 1.80 -3.47 -18.12
C ARG A 5 2.08 -3.19 -16.64
N LEU A 6 1.81 -4.13 -15.75
CA LEU A 6 2.11 -4.04 -14.31
C LEU A 6 2.65 -5.39 -13.82
N ALA A 7 3.97 -5.56 -13.78
CA ALA A 7 4.61 -6.87 -13.57
C ALA A 7 4.68 -7.31 -12.09
N ALA A 8 4.43 -6.43 -11.13
CA ALA A 8 4.68 -6.71 -9.71
C ALA A 8 3.63 -6.16 -8.74
N LEU A 9 2.55 -5.52 -9.19
CA LEU A 9 1.58 -4.98 -8.24
C LEU A 9 0.76 -6.10 -7.58
N VAL A 10 0.41 -5.88 -6.32
CA VAL A 10 -0.51 -6.71 -5.53
C VAL A 10 -1.86 -6.02 -5.50
N VAL A 11 -2.94 -6.80 -5.49
CA VAL A 11 -4.31 -6.34 -5.22
C VAL A 11 -4.66 -6.61 -3.77
N ALA A 12 -5.35 -5.67 -3.12
CA ALA A 12 -5.70 -5.74 -1.70
C ALA A 12 -6.56 -6.96 -1.39
N GLY A 13 -7.60 -7.25 -2.17
CA GLY A 13 -8.50 -8.39 -1.94
C GLY A 13 -9.36 -8.23 -0.69
N ASP A 14 -10.28 -9.18 -0.48
CA ASP A 14 -11.33 -9.13 0.56
C ASP A 14 -11.18 -10.21 1.65
N ASP A 15 -10.08 -10.97 1.65
CA ASP A 15 -9.82 -12.05 2.62
C ASP A 15 -9.29 -11.56 3.99
N GLY A 16 -9.30 -10.25 4.24
CA GLY A 16 -8.81 -9.66 5.48
C GLY A 16 -7.29 -9.59 5.62
N GLN A 17 -6.51 -10.08 4.65
CA GLN A 17 -5.05 -10.16 4.75
C GLN A 17 -4.30 -9.00 4.06
N HIS A 18 -5.01 -7.96 3.62
CA HIS A 18 -4.44 -6.87 2.81
C HIS A 18 -3.29 -6.13 3.51
N ALA A 19 -3.35 -6.00 4.84
CA ALA A 19 -2.29 -5.39 5.65
C ALA A 19 -0.99 -6.21 5.68
N LEU A 20 -1.08 -7.53 5.48
CA LEU A 20 0.05 -8.47 5.51
C LEU A 20 0.62 -8.74 4.11
N ARG A 21 0.00 -8.20 3.06
CA ARG A 21 0.45 -8.35 1.67
C ARG A 21 1.65 -7.47 1.37
N TYR A 22 2.36 -7.83 0.30
CA TYR A 22 3.56 -7.15 -0.21
C TYR A 22 3.33 -5.70 -0.72
N ALA A 23 2.17 -5.10 -0.47
CA ALA A 23 1.87 -3.68 -0.74
C ALA A 23 1.54 -2.87 0.52
N SER A 24 1.45 -3.53 1.69
CA SER A 24 1.17 -2.90 2.99
C SER A 24 -0.02 -1.94 2.94
N PHE A 25 -1.15 -2.43 2.42
CA PHE A 25 -2.40 -1.68 2.39
C PHE A 25 -2.86 -1.34 3.81
N GLY A 26 -3.48 -0.17 3.97
CA GLY A 26 -4.07 0.26 5.24
C GLY A 26 -5.45 -0.35 5.46
N GLU A 27 -5.94 -0.31 6.70
CA GLU A 27 -7.24 -0.89 7.06
C GLU A 27 -8.42 -0.29 6.28
N GLY A 28 -8.32 0.97 5.87
CA GLY A 28 -9.35 1.66 5.09
C GLY A 28 -9.32 1.40 3.59
N ASN A 29 -8.37 0.62 3.08
CA ASN A 29 -8.30 0.34 1.65
C ASN A 29 -9.40 -0.64 1.21
N SER A 30 -10.03 -0.34 0.08
CA SER A 30 -11.01 -1.24 -0.53
C SER A 30 -10.34 -2.51 -1.07
N PRO A 31 -11.10 -3.60 -1.25
CA PRO A 31 -10.61 -4.82 -1.89
C PRO A 31 -10.03 -4.61 -3.31
N SER A 32 -10.45 -3.53 -3.99
CA SER A 32 -10.01 -3.17 -5.34
C SER A 32 -8.72 -2.35 -5.39
N ALA A 33 -8.19 -1.93 -4.23
CA ALA A 33 -6.94 -1.20 -4.17
C ALA A 33 -5.79 -2.05 -4.70
N PHE A 34 -4.81 -1.39 -5.35
CA PHE A 34 -3.64 -2.06 -5.92
C PHE A 34 -2.37 -1.24 -5.68
N GLY A 35 -1.24 -1.92 -5.53
CA GLY A 35 0.00 -1.26 -5.15
C GLY A 35 1.19 -2.19 -5.00
N HIS A 36 2.31 -1.67 -4.51
CA HIS A 36 3.52 -2.45 -4.24
C HIS A 36 4.36 -1.80 -3.15
N ALA A 37 4.96 -2.62 -2.29
CA ALA A 37 5.93 -2.18 -1.32
C ALA A 37 7.28 -2.00 -2.00
N GLY A 38 7.87 -0.83 -1.81
CA GLY A 38 9.27 -0.60 -2.10
C GLY A 38 10.17 -1.11 -0.98
N VAL A 39 11.46 -1.07 -1.24
CA VAL A 39 12.51 -1.53 -0.35
C VAL A 39 12.50 -0.73 0.97
N HIS A 40 12.61 -1.44 2.11
CA HIS A 40 12.69 -0.86 3.46
C HIS A 40 11.51 0.04 3.88
N GLY A 41 10.27 -0.40 3.60
CA GLY A 41 9.05 0.25 4.08
C GLY A 41 8.60 1.45 3.24
N GLN A 42 9.11 1.57 2.02
CA GLN A 42 8.52 2.44 1.00
C GLN A 42 7.25 1.79 0.46
N ILE A 43 6.27 2.58 0.04
CA ILE A 43 4.98 2.07 -0.40
C ILE A 43 4.36 2.98 -1.46
N GLY A 44 3.59 2.38 -2.36
CA GLY A 44 2.74 3.09 -3.30
C GLY A 44 1.50 2.26 -3.64
N TRP A 45 0.32 2.88 -3.58
CA TRP A 45 -0.94 2.25 -3.94
C TRP A 45 -1.98 3.26 -4.45
N ALA A 46 -3.00 2.75 -5.12
CA ALA A 46 -4.19 3.48 -5.51
C ALA A 46 -5.45 2.68 -5.14
N ASP A 47 -6.50 3.38 -4.72
CA ASP A 47 -7.80 2.82 -4.37
C ASP A 47 -8.90 3.41 -5.26
N PRO A 48 -9.34 2.68 -6.30
CA PRO A 48 -10.37 3.16 -7.22
C PRO A 48 -11.72 3.43 -6.56
N ALA A 49 -12.04 2.78 -5.44
CA ALA A 49 -13.34 2.95 -4.79
C ALA A 49 -13.48 4.33 -4.14
N THR A 50 -12.38 4.89 -3.63
CA THR A 50 -12.33 6.22 -3.00
C THR A 50 -11.76 7.28 -3.94
N GLY A 51 -11.10 6.89 -5.02
CA GLY A 51 -10.41 7.81 -5.93
C GLY A 51 -9.07 8.33 -5.38
N VAL A 52 -8.54 7.71 -4.33
CA VAL A 52 -7.32 8.14 -3.64
C VAL A 52 -6.11 7.33 -4.11
N SER A 53 -4.96 7.98 -4.17
CA SER A 53 -3.67 7.30 -4.28
C SER A 53 -2.68 7.87 -3.29
N PHE A 54 -1.75 7.04 -2.84
CA PHE A 54 -0.77 7.39 -1.83
C PHE A 54 0.59 6.79 -2.17
N ALA A 55 1.65 7.55 -1.88
CA ALA A 55 3.02 7.06 -1.97
C ALA A 55 3.85 7.63 -0.82
N TYR A 56 4.72 6.78 -0.27
CA TYR A 56 5.73 7.16 0.70
C TYR A 56 7.10 6.67 0.22
N ALA A 57 7.99 7.63 0.01
CA ALA A 57 9.38 7.42 -0.36
C ALA A 57 10.29 8.05 0.68
N GLN A 58 11.46 7.46 0.89
CA GLN A 58 12.42 7.92 1.89
C GLN A 58 13.85 7.62 1.46
N ASN A 59 14.79 8.49 1.86
CA ASN A 59 16.16 8.47 1.37
C ASN A 59 17.07 7.45 2.11
N GLY A 60 16.70 6.96 3.30
CA GLY A 60 17.58 6.14 4.14
C GLY A 60 17.01 4.78 4.51
N MET A 61 17.71 3.69 4.20
CA MET A 61 17.21 2.33 4.50
C MET A 61 17.53 1.93 5.94
N SER A 62 16.50 1.90 6.80
CA SER A 62 16.62 1.34 8.15
C SER A 62 16.79 -0.18 8.08
N SER A 63 17.78 -0.74 8.77
CA SER A 63 17.94 -2.19 8.90
C SER A 63 16.86 -2.84 9.78
N ASP A 64 16.17 -2.05 10.61
CA ASP A 64 15.00 -2.51 11.35
C ASP A 64 13.78 -2.62 10.42
N LEU A 65 13.61 -3.82 9.85
CA LEU A 65 12.52 -4.14 8.93
C LEU A 65 11.16 -4.19 9.61
N VAL A 66 11.10 -4.51 10.91
CA VAL A 66 9.85 -4.55 11.66
C VAL A 66 9.30 -3.15 11.83
N GLN A 67 10.14 -2.20 12.23
CA GLN A 67 9.74 -0.79 12.32
C GLN A 67 9.42 -0.19 10.94
N ALA A 68 10.15 -0.59 9.90
CA ALA A 68 9.85 -0.17 8.53
C ALA A 68 8.46 -0.63 8.07
N GLY A 69 8.10 -1.89 8.30
CA GLY A 69 6.78 -2.43 7.98
C GLY A 69 5.66 -1.78 8.81
N ARG A 70 5.89 -1.59 10.12
CA ARG A 70 4.93 -0.90 11.00
C ARG A 70 4.65 0.53 10.55
N ARG A 71 5.70 1.27 10.17
CA ARG A 71 5.55 2.64 9.65
C ARG A 71 4.74 2.63 8.35
N ALA A 72 5.07 1.74 7.41
CA ALA A 72 4.35 1.61 6.15
C ALA A 72 2.84 1.37 6.39
N PHE A 73 2.50 0.42 7.27
CA PHE A 73 1.11 0.14 7.63
C PHE A 73 0.39 1.35 8.24
N ILE A 74 0.99 2.02 9.23
CA ILE A 74 0.37 3.20 9.87
C ILE A 74 0.13 4.32 8.86
N LEU A 75 1.10 4.60 7.98
CA LEU A 75 0.96 5.62 6.95
C LEU A 75 -0.14 5.27 5.95
N SER A 76 -0.21 4.02 5.48
CA SER A 76 -1.28 3.57 4.60
C SER A 76 -2.65 3.68 5.26
N THR A 77 -2.79 3.25 6.51
CA THR A 77 -4.07 3.34 7.25
C THR A 77 -4.50 4.79 7.43
N HIS A 78 -3.56 5.69 7.76
CA HIS A 78 -3.90 7.10 7.88
C HIS A 78 -4.31 7.70 6.53
N ALA A 79 -3.57 7.43 5.46
CA ALA A 79 -3.88 7.93 4.12
C ALA A 79 -5.24 7.41 3.60
N ALA A 80 -5.57 6.15 3.85
CA ALA A 80 -6.85 5.57 3.46
C ALA A 80 -8.03 6.16 4.25
N GLY A 81 -7.84 6.44 5.56
CA GLY A 81 -8.87 7.01 6.43
C GLY A 81 -9.13 8.50 6.25
N LEU A 82 -8.29 9.24 5.51
CA LEU A 82 -8.52 10.68 5.25
C LEU A 82 -9.69 10.96 4.30
N PHE A 83 -10.18 9.94 3.59
CA PHE A 83 -11.15 10.10 2.51
C PHE A 83 -12.29 9.07 2.55
N SER A 84 -12.53 8.47 3.72
CA SER A 84 -13.61 7.51 4.01
C SER A 84 -14.86 8.17 4.55
#